data_AF-A0A2N1XVF8-F1
#
_entry.id   AF-A0A2N1XVF8-F1
#
_cell.length_a   1.000
_cell.length_b   1.000
_cell.length_c   1.000
_cell.angle_alpha   90.00
_cell.angle_beta   90.00
_cell.angle_gamma   90.00
#
_symmetry.space_group_name_H-M   'P 1'
#
loop_
_entity.id
_entity.type
_entity.pdbx_description
1 polymer ?
#
loop_
_entity_poly.entity_id
_entity_poly.type
_entity_poly.pdbx_seq_one_letter_code
_entity_poly.pdbx_strand_id
1 'polypeptide(L)'
;MNKKLLLTAALTAAALSGCASQPVTTFDTFHANSLNDLVRSGELVQKTNSFFIINDSSSSMSKHYHGAGFTGQPTPTKFSVEKEILNRMNQSIPDINLTSGIRSFGFGPCLSWGFTHLNQPVETYSKSSFGQGIDSLTCSGGGSLMSNAITAASTDLSPATGNIALIILSDGNIDDGSQPLIATQSLKEQFGDKLCVYTVWVGNEDDSQGQILLRKLSDISGCGFSTTAENVASNNDMTSFVQHVFLQPGAPRVVDGDDDQDGVLNSKDRCPRTPRTATVDIHGCWAVKGIRFDIDKATIKPQYLPLLDNAISVLKNNPSLQVEVQGHTDNTGSAAYNQKLSERRAKAVRDYLVSKTGKAEALTSRGYGLTRPIDTNSTSEGRYNNRRVQLKILNGRYN
;
A
#
# COMPACT_ATOMS: atom_id res chain seq x y z
N MET A 1 63.87 -15.87 38.14
CA MET A 1 63.71 -14.45 37.76
C MET A 1 62.98 -14.41 36.42
N ASN A 2 61.65 -14.33 36.45
CA ASN A 2 60.89 -13.10 36.17
C ASN A 2 61.21 -12.47 34.81
N LYS A 3 60.30 -12.64 33.83
CA LYS A 3 59.31 -11.61 33.47
C LYS A 3 58.29 -12.17 32.48
N LYS A 4 57.04 -12.31 32.93
CA LYS A 4 55.86 -12.41 32.07
C LYS A 4 55.65 -11.03 31.43
N LEU A 5 55.68 -10.95 30.11
CA LEU A 5 55.25 -9.76 29.37
C LEU A 5 53.77 -9.98 29.00
N LEU A 6 52.88 -9.35 29.77
CA LEU A 6 51.47 -9.23 29.45
C LEU A 6 51.34 -8.17 28.34
N LEU A 7 51.08 -8.61 27.10
CA LEU A 7 50.54 -7.72 26.07
C LEU A 7 49.03 -7.63 26.25
N THR A 8 48.56 -6.47 26.71
CA THR A 8 47.17 -6.04 26.64
C THR A 8 46.82 -5.72 25.18
N ALA A 9 46.06 -6.59 24.53
CA ALA A 9 45.44 -6.30 23.24
C ALA A 9 44.23 -5.37 23.49
N ALA A 10 44.40 -4.07 23.21
CA ALA A 10 43.29 -3.13 23.18
C ALA A 10 42.50 -3.32 21.88
N LEU A 11 41.21 -3.62 22.00
CA LEU A 11 40.25 -3.60 20.91
C LEU A 11 40.20 -2.19 20.29
N THR A 12 40.64 -2.06 19.05
CA THR A 12 40.15 -1.01 18.15
C THR A 12 39.19 -1.67 17.15
N ALA A 13 37.90 -1.66 17.48
CA ALA A 13 36.85 -1.92 16.51
C ALA A 13 36.82 -0.72 15.54
N ALA A 14 37.56 -0.83 14.44
CA ALA A 14 37.37 0.06 13.30
C ALA A 14 35.99 -0.26 12.72
N ALA A 15 34.99 0.55 13.04
CA ALA A 15 33.75 0.58 12.30
C ALA A 15 34.08 1.07 10.88
N LEU A 16 34.35 0.13 9.99
CA LEU A 16 34.35 0.36 8.55
C LEU A 16 32.90 0.65 8.16
N SER A 17 32.48 1.90 8.33
CA SER A 17 31.36 2.44 7.58
C SER A 17 31.77 2.42 6.12
N GLY A 18 31.51 1.30 5.44
CA GLY A 18 31.54 1.22 4.00
C GLY A 18 30.53 2.23 3.48
N CYS A 19 30.99 3.44 3.18
CA CYS A 19 30.29 4.29 2.24
C CYS A 19 30.34 3.49 0.93
N ALA A 20 29.24 2.83 0.57
CA ALA A 20 29.04 2.38 -0.79
C ALA A 20 29.18 3.63 -1.65
N SER A 21 30.32 3.78 -2.31
CA SER A 21 30.55 4.84 -3.27
C SER A 21 29.50 4.64 -4.34
N GLN A 22 28.44 5.45 -4.31
CA GLN A 22 27.48 5.48 -5.39
C GLN A 22 28.29 5.73 -6.67
N PRO A 23 28.11 4.91 -7.72
CA PRO A 23 28.74 5.19 -9.00
C PRO A 23 28.34 6.61 -9.40
N VAL A 24 29.34 7.47 -9.62
CA VAL A 24 29.10 8.85 -10.04
C VAL A 24 28.52 8.77 -11.45
N THR A 25 27.19 8.88 -11.57
CA THR A 25 26.54 8.99 -12.87
C THR A 25 27.02 10.29 -13.49
N THR A 26 27.46 10.25 -14.73
CA THR A 26 27.80 11.47 -15.49
C THR A 26 26.54 12.19 -15.99
N PHE A 27 25.37 11.61 -15.74
CA PHE A 27 24.04 12.14 -16.05
C PHE A 27 23.50 13.04 -14.93
N ASP A 28 22.57 13.92 -15.30
CA ASP A 28 21.83 14.75 -14.35
C ASP A 28 21.12 13.93 -13.26
N THR A 29 21.02 14.50 -12.07
CA THR A 29 20.37 13.88 -10.92
C THR A 29 18.92 13.51 -11.24
N PHE A 30 18.58 12.24 -11.07
CA PHE A 30 17.23 11.73 -11.22
C PHE A 30 16.52 11.60 -9.86
N HIS A 31 15.21 11.91 -9.82
CA HIS A 31 14.38 11.75 -8.63
C HIS A 31 13.10 10.99 -8.98
N ALA A 32 12.99 9.74 -8.57
CA ALA A 32 11.80 8.94 -8.81
C ALA A 32 10.57 9.54 -8.12
N ASN A 33 9.45 9.69 -8.85
CA ASN A 33 8.16 9.93 -8.21
C ASN A 33 7.64 8.61 -7.63
N SER A 34 7.30 8.63 -6.33
CA SER A 34 6.87 7.43 -5.62
C SER A 34 5.47 6.98 -6.04
N LEU A 35 5.32 5.69 -6.37
CA LEU A 35 4.04 5.02 -6.62
C LEU A 35 3.51 4.28 -5.36
N ASN A 36 4.26 4.29 -4.26
CA ASN A 36 3.95 3.47 -3.08
C ASN A 36 2.61 3.83 -2.43
N ASP A 37 2.21 5.10 -2.43
CA ASP A 37 0.95 5.52 -1.81
C ASP A 37 -0.26 4.97 -2.57
N LEU A 38 -0.20 5.00 -3.90
CA LEU A 38 -1.23 4.45 -4.79
C LEU A 38 -1.31 2.92 -4.70
N VAL A 39 -0.16 2.25 -4.55
CA VAL A 39 -0.12 0.80 -4.31
C VAL A 39 -0.70 0.45 -2.94
N ARG A 40 -0.39 1.23 -1.90
CA ARG A 40 -0.91 1.02 -0.54
C ARG A 40 -2.41 1.29 -0.43
N SER A 41 -2.94 2.28 -1.16
CA SER A 41 -4.37 2.59 -1.20
C SER A 41 -5.19 1.57 -2.01
N GLY A 42 -4.52 0.80 -2.87
CA GLY A 42 -5.15 -0.13 -3.80
C GLY A 42 -5.68 0.54 -5.07
N GLU A 43 -5.39 1.83 -5.28
CA GLU A 43 -5.65 2.53 -6.54
C GLU A 43 -4.82 1.95 -7.69
N LEU A 44 -3.62 1.46 -7.39
CA LEU A 44 -2.80 0.67 -8.30
C LEU A 44 -2.55 -0.72 -7.68
N VAL A 45 -2.67 -1.76 -8.49
CA VAL A 45 -2.38 -3.13 -8.09
C VAL A 45 -1.31 -3.73 -8.99
N GLN A 46 -0.53 -4.65 -8.44
CA GLN A 46 0.53 -5.34 -9.17
C GLN A 46 -0.05 -6.14 -10.34
N LYS A 47 0.51 -5.90 -11.53
CA LYS A 47 0.20 -6.61 -12.79
C LYS A 47 1.29 -7.61 -13.15
N THR A 48 2.55 -7.30 -12.85
CA THR A 48 3.73 -8.11 -13.25
C THR A 48 4.36 -8.77 -12.04
N ASN A 49 4.76 -10.04 -12.16
CA ASN A 49 5.38 -10.82 -11.09
C ASN A 49 6.88 -11.01 -11.30
N SER A 50 7.29 -11.12 -12.57
CA SER A 50 8.68 -11.33 -12.95
C SER A 50 9.02 -10.37 -14.09
N PHE A 51 10.20 -9.76 -14.07
CA PHE A 51 10.69 -9.00 -15.22
C PHE A 51 12.10 -9.43 -15.61
N PHE A 52 12.37 -9.38 -16.90
CA PHE A 52 13.65 -9.84 -17.44
C PHE A 52 14.14 -8.85 -18.48
N ILE A 53 15.37 -8.39 -18.30
CA ILE A 53 15.99 -7.42 -19.19
C ILE A 53 16.80 -8.17 -20.25
N ILE A 54 16.60 -7.79 -21.52
CA ILE A 54 17.55 -8.05 -22.59
C ILE A 54 18.19 -6.72 -22.96
N ASN A 55 19.47 -6.56 -22.64
CA ASN A 55 20.23 -5.34 -22.90
C ASN A 55 21.13 -5.52 -24.13
N ASP A 56 21.13 -4.53 -25.02
CA ASP A 56 22.04 -4.51 -26.17
C ASP A 56 23.43 -4.02 -25.76
N SER A 57 24.40 -4.92 -25.80
CA SER A 57 25.81 -4.63 -25.58
C SER A 57 26.61 -4.81 -26.87
N SER A 58 26.00 -4.61 -28.04
CA SER A 58 26.69 -4.70 -29.34
C SER A 58 27.49 -3.44 -29.68
N SER A 59 28.34 -3.52 -30.70
CA SER A 59 29.23 -2.41 -31.06
C SER A 59 28.48 -1.13 -31.47
N SER A 60 27.27 -1.22 -32.02
CA SER A 60 26.45 -0.05 -32.38
C SER A 60 26.11 0.83 -31.17
N MET A 61 26.05 0.22 -29.98
CA MET A 61 25.74 0.88 -28.71
C MET A 61 26.90 1.70 -28.14
N SER A 62 28.11 1.55 -28.69
CA SER A 62 29.26 2.40 -28.36
C SER A 62 29.20 3.79 -29.01
N LYS A 63 28.32 3.98 -30.01
CA LYS A 63 28.11 5.29 -30.64
C LYS A 63 27.50 6.28 -29.65
N HIS A 64 27.76 7.57 -29.88
CA HIS A 64 27.13 8.65 -29.11
C HIS A 64 25.62 8.63 -29.30
N TYR A 65 24.91 8.88 -28.21
CA TYR A 65 23.47 9.11 -28.23
C TYR A 65 23.21 10.59 -28.54
N HIS A 66 22.34 10.86 -29.50
CA HIS A 66 22.00 12.21 -29.95
C HIS A 66 20.60 12.67 -29.52
N GLY A 67 19.80 11.79 -28.92
CA GLY A 67 18.46 12.12 -28.45
C GLY A 67 18.46 12.93 -27.14
N ALA A 68 17.28 13.43 -26.79
CA ALA A 68 17.06 14.27 -25.63
C ALA A 68 16.97 13.49 -24.30
N GLY A 69 17.00 14.21 -23.17
CA GLY A 69 16.64 13.67 -21.84
C GLY A 69 17.74 12.91 -21.09
N PHE A 70 18.86 12.62 -21.76
CA PHE A 70 20.05 12.04 -21.16
C PHE A 70 21.27 12.91 -21.44
N THR A 71 21.30 14.10 -20.86
CA THR A 71 22.45 14.99 -20.85
C THR A 71 23.49 14.46 -19.86
N GLY A 72 24.73 14.24 -20.34
CA GLY A 72 25.84 13.80 -19.51
C GLY A 72 27.19 14.26 -20.08
N GLN A 73 28.23 14.32 -19.23
CA GLN A 73 29.57 14.81 -19.60
C GLN A 73 30.66 13.75 -19.40
N PRO A 74 31.51 13.47 -20.43
CA PRO A 74 31.33 13.85 -21.84
C PRO A 74 30.13 13.12 -22.50
N THR A 75 29.78 13.51 -23.73
CA THR A 75 28.59 13.04 -24.48
C THR A 75 28.33 11.54 -24.30
N PRO A 76 27.16 11.15 -23.80
CA PRO A 76 26.90 9.75 -23.45
C PRO A 76 26.84 8.86 -24.69
N THR A 77 27.26 7.61 -24.53
CA THR A 77 27.02 6.54 -25.51
C THR A 77 25.61 5.99 -25.34
N LYS A 78 25.05 5.38 -26.38
CA LYS A 78 23.75 4.69 -26.28
C LYS A 78 23.76 3.64 -25.16
N PHE A 79 24.85 2.88 -25.02
CA PHE A 79 25.02 1.91 -23.94
C PHE A 79 24.96 2.57 -22.55
N SER A 80 25.61 3.73 -22.37
CA SER A 80 25.54 4.45 -21.08
C SER A 80 24.13 4.97 -20.79
N VAL A 81 23.36 5.33 -21.82
CA VAL A 81 21.96 5.73 -21.71
C VAL A 81 21.08 4.54 -21.32
N GLU A 82 21.30 3.35 -21.90
CA GLU A 82 20.57 2.14 -21.48
C GLU A 82 20.75 1.82 -20.01
N LYS A 83 22.01 1.84 -19.53
CA LYS A 83 22.30 1.63 -18.11
C LYS A 83 21.61 2.66 -17.22
N GLU A 84 21.60 3.92 -17.66
CA GLU A 84 20.92 4.99 -16.93
C GLU A 84 19.39 4.79 -16.90
N ILE A 85 18.78 4.36 -18.01
CA ILE A 85 17.36 3.98 -18.05
C ILE A 85 17.07 2.88 -17.03
N LEU A 86 17.89 1.83 -16.98
CA LEU A 86 17.73 0.74 -16.02
C LEU A 86 17.89 1.22 -14.57
N ASN A 87 18.84 2.12 -14.29
CA ASN A 87 19.03 2.71 -12.97
C ASN A 87 17.82 3.57 -12.56
N ARG A 88 17.30 4.41 -13.45
CA ARG A 88 16.10 5.23 -13.21
C ARG A 88 14.86 4.37 -13.01
N MET A 89 14.72 3.30 -13.79
CA MET A 89 13.65 2.31 -13.63
C MET A 89 13.76 1.63 -12.26
N ASN A 90 14.95 1.16 -11.87
CA ASN A 90 15.19 0.52 -10.57
C ASN A 90 14.85 1.45 -9.38
N GLN A 91 15.15 2.74 -9.50
CA GLN A 91 14.76 3.74 -8.50
C GLN A 91 13.25 3.94 -8.43
N SER A 92 12.55 3.83 -9.57
CA SER A 92 11.13 4.14 -9.72
C SER A 92 10.19 2.97 -9.43
N ILE A 93 10.67 1.72 -9.44
CA ILE A 93 9.89 0.55 -9.05
C ILE A 93 9.42 0.71 -7.58
N PRO A 94 8.10 0.59 -7.30
CA PRO A 94 7.55 0.66 -5.94
C PRO A 94 7.87 -0.62 -5.14
N ASP A 95 7.52 -0.61 -3.86
CA ASP A 95 7.74 -1.72 -2.94
C ASP A 95 6.72 -2.85 -3.18
N ILE A 96 6.94 -3.60 -4.26
CA ILE A 96 6.13 -4.75 -4.68
C ILE A 96 7.00 -6.01 -4.82
N ASN A 97 6.39 -7.19 -4.65
CA ASN A 97 7.11 -8.46 -4.71
C ASN A 97 7.37 -8.87 -6.17
N LEU A 98 8.62 -8.77 -6.61
CA LEU A 98 9.02 -9.13 -7.97
C LEU A 98 10.14 -10.17 -7.96
N THR A 99 10.32 -10.83 -9.10
CA THR A 99 11.61 -11.41 -9.47
C THR A 99 12.20 -10.66 -10.67
N SER A 100 13.53 -10.61 -10.75
CA SER A 100 14.25 -9.90 -11.80
C SER A 100 15.38 -10.75 -12.37
N GLY A 101 15.66 -10.58 -13.66
CA GLY A 101 16.87 -11.12 -14.30
C GLY A 101 17.37 -10.19 -15.41
N ILE A 102 18.62 -10.37 -15.83
CA ILE A 102 19.26 -9.56 -16.87
C ILE A 102 20.12 -10.47 -17.74
N ARG A 103 19.96 -10.32 -19.05
CA ARG A 103 20.87 -10.86 -20.07
C ARG A 103 21.31 -9.73 -21.00
N SER A 104 22.57 -9.76 -21.41
CA SER A 104 23.08 -8.92 -22.48
C SER A 104 23.40 -9.73 -23.73
N PHE A 105 23.42 -9.06 -24.89
CA PHE A 105 23.89 -9.62 -26.16
C PHE A 105 24.89 -8.70 -26.86
N GLY A 106 25.72 -9.26 -27.71
CA GLY A 106 26.90 -8.59 -28.27
C GLY A 106 27.95 -9.63 -28.63
N PHE A 107 29.21 -9.22 -28.74
CA PHE A 107 30.33 -10.15 -28.75
C PHE A 107 31.61 -9.47 -28.25
N GLY A 108 32.38 -10.18 -27.42
CA GLY A 108 33.68 -9.72 -26.96
C GLY A 108 33.94 -10.03 -25.48
N PRO A 109 34.98 -9.43 -24.89
CA PRO A 109 35.39 -9.72 -23.53
C PRO A 109 34.29 -9.41 -22.49
N CYS A 110 33.43 -8.43 -22.78
CA CYS A 110 32.30 -8.02 -21.96
C CYS A 110 31.25 -9.13 -21.76
N LEU A 111 31.19 -10.10 -22.68
CA LEU A 111 30.26 -11.23 -22.66
C LEU A 111 30.99 -12.57 -22.51
N SER A 112 32.19 -12.57 -21.92
CA SER A 112 33.03 -13.76 -21.78
C SER A 112 33.28 -14.48 -23.12
N TRP A 113 33.44 -13.73 -24.21
CA TRP A 113 33.58 -14.23 -25.58
C TRP A 113 32.37 -15.02 -26.10
N GLY A 114 31.22 -14.92 -25.44
CA GLY A 114 29.93 -15.43 -25.92
C GLY A 114 29.16 -14.40 -26.74
N PHE A 115 28.11 -14.87 -27.42
CA PHE A 115 27.15 -14.02 -28.13
C PHE A 115 26.10 -13.38 -27.21
N THR A 116 25.96 -13.94 -26.00
CA THR A 116 25.07 -13.45 -24.95
C THR A 116 25.69 -13.77 -23.59
N HIS A 117 25.32 -13.02 -22.56
CA HIS A 117 25.78 -13.26 -21.20
C HIS A 117 24.63 -13.11 -20.22
N LEU A 118 24.43 -14.08 -19.32
CA LEU A 118 23.44 -14.00 -18.24
C LEU A 118 24.06 -13.19 -17.10
N ASN A 119 23.79 -11.89 -17.09
CA ASN A 119 24.29 -10.93 -16.11
C ASN A 119 23.69 -11.17 -14.71
N GLN A 120 22.41 -11.53 -14.66
CA GLN A 120 21.70 -11.84 -13.42
C GLN A 120 20.67 -12.94 -13.72
N PRO A 121 20.74 -14.12 -13.07
CA PRO A 121 19.69 -15.12 -13.17
C PRO A 121 18.37 -14.59 -12.58
N VAL A 122 17.23 -15.18 -12.96
CA VAL A 122 15.95 -14.82 -12.34
C VAL A 122 16.00 -15.14 -10.85
N GLU A 123 15.88 -14.10 -10.02
CA GLU A 123 15.92 -14.18 -8.56
C GLU A 123 14.96 -13.15 -7.93
N THR A 124 14.75 -13.23 -6.62
CA THR A 124 13.95 -12.23 -5.89
C THR A 124 14.52 -10.84 -6.09
N TYR A 125 13.67 -9.92 -6.56
CA TYR A 125 14.07 -8.55 -6.84
C TYR A 125 14.34 -7.79 -5.54
N SER A 126 15.44 -7.06 -5.53
CA SER A 126 15.67 -5.93 -4.62
C SER A 126 16.37 -4.83 -5.40
N LYS A 127 16.20 -3.57 -5.00
CA LYS A 127 16.90 -2.44 -5.64
C LYS A 127 18.41 -2.64 -5.64
N SER A 128 18.96 -3.24 -4.59
CA SER A 128 20.39 -3.52 -4.46
C SER A 128 20.86 -4.63 -5.40
N SER A 129 20.22 -5.79 -5.39
CA SER A 129 20.65 -6.94 -6.22
C SER A 129 20.49 -6.64 -7.70
N PHE A 130 19.38 -6.03 -8.11
CA PHE A 130 19.18 -5.61 -9.49
C PHE A 130 20.17 -4.50 -9.91
N GLY A 131 20.51 -3.58 -9.00
CA GLY A 131 21.59 -2.60 -9.22
C GLY A 131 22.94 -3.25 -9.52
N GLN A 132 23.32 -4.29 -8.78
CA GLN A 132 24.53 -5.07 -9.06
C GLN A 132 24.46 -5.79 -10.41
N GLY A 133 23.28 -6.28 -10.80
CA GLY A 133 23.01 -6.81 -12.13
C GLY A 133 23.28 -5.77 -13.23
N ILE A 134 22.80 -4.54 -13.06
CA ILE A 134 23.07 -3.42 -13.99
C ILE A 134 24.57 -3.09 -14.03
N ASP A 135 25.26 -3.09 -12.89
CA ASP A 135 26.69 -2.81 -12.81
C ASP A 135 27.54 -3.83 -13.57
N SER A 136 27.08 -5.09 -13.66
CA SER A 136 27.73 -6.13 -14.45
C SER A 136 27.70 -5.89 -15.97
N LEU A 137 26.86 -4.98 -16.46
CA LEU A 137 26.88 -4.49 -17.85
C LEU A 137 28.08 -3.55 -18.01
N THR A 138 29.25 -4.11 -18.29
CA THR A 138 30.53 -3.37 -18.20
C THR A 138 30.93 -2.66 -19.48
N CYS A 139 30.58 -3.22 -20.64
CA CYS A 139 30.94 -2.64 -21.93
C CYS A 139 30.08 -3.18 -23.06
N SER A 140 30.17 -2.52 -24.22
CA SER A 140 29.53 -2.91 -25.47
C SER A 140 30.57 -3.21 -26.56
N GLY A 141 30.27 -4.15 -27.46
CA GLY A 141 31.17 -4.60 -28.51
C GLY A 141 30.60 -5.74 -29.33
N GLY A 142 31.18 -5.96 -30.52
CA GLY A 142 30.84 -7.09 -31.38
C GLY A 142 29.49 -6.96 -32.10
N GLY A 143 28.99 -8.11 -32.57
CA GLY A 143 27.80 -8.23 -33.41
C GLY A 143 26.48 -8.14 -32.64
N SER A 144 25.40 -7.73 -33.32
CA SER A 144 24.07 -7.49 -32.75
C SER A 144 23.18 -8.74 -32.85
N LEU A 145 23.45 -9.74 -32.01
CA LEU A 145 22.81 -11.07 -32.02
C LEU A 145 21.58 -11.16 -31.10
N MET A 146 20.62 -10.23 -31.27
CA MET A 146 19.40 -10.14 -30.45
C MET A 146 18.60 -11.46 -30.40
N SER A 147 18.54 -12.20 -31.51
CA SER A 147 17.83 -13.49 -31.60
C SER A 147 18.37 -14.54 -30.62
N ASN A 148 19.69 -14.58 -30.45
CA ASN A 148 20.34 -15.49 -29.51
C ASN A 148 19.96 -15.12 -28.07
N ALA A 149 19.86 -13.83 -27.76
CA ALA A 149 19.47 -13.33 -26.45
C ALA A 149 18.03 -13.72 -26.10
N ILE A 150 17.11 -13.49 -27.03
CA ILE A 150 15.69 -13.85 -26.87
C ILE A 150 15.53 -15.36 -26.76
N THR A 151 16.25 -16.12 -27.59
CA THR A 151 16.24 -17.59 -27.52
C THR A 151 16.79 -18.09 -26.19
N ALA A 152 17.90 -17.54 -25.69
CA ALA A 152 18.45 -17.93 -24.39
C ALA A 152 17.53 -17.56 -23.22
N ALA A 153 16.84 -16.42 -23.30
CA ALA A 153 15.87 -15.98 -22.30
C ALA A 153 14.73 -16.99 -22.08
N SER A 154 14.41 -17.84 -23.08
CA SER A 154 13.46 -18.94 -22.93
C SER A 154 13.79 -19.89 -21.78
N THR A 155 15.08 -20.15 -21.56
CA THR A 155 15.57 -21.01 -20.48
C THR A 155 15.68 -20.23 -19.19
N ASP A 156 16.19 -18.99 -19.26
CA ASP A 156 16.40 -18.14 -18.09
C ASP A 156 15.09 -17.79 -17.38
N LEU A 157 13.99 -17.67 -18.14
CA LEU A 157 12.65 -17.40 -17.64
C LEU A 157 11.93 -18.63 -17.09
N SER A 158 12.51 -19.84 -17.17
CA SER A 158 11.87 -21.06 -16.62
C SER A 158 11.53 -20.99 -15.12
N PRO A 159 12.29 -20.27 -14.25
CA PRO A 159 11.92 -20.09 -12.84
C PRO A 159 10.87 -18.98 -12.62
N ALA A 160 10.58 -18.16 -13.64
CA ALA A 160 9.65 -17.04 -13.52
C ALA A 160 8.23 -17.54 -13.28
N THR A 161 7.52 -16.90 -12.35
CA THR A 161 6.12 -17.22 -12.04
C THR A 161 5.22 -16.01 -12.29
N GLY A 162 3.92 -16.26 -12.49
CA GLY A 162 2.94 -15.23 -12.77
C GLY A 162 3.14 -14.53 -14.12
N ASN A 163 2.79 -13.25 -14.20
CA ASN A 163 2.95 -12.44 -15.40
C ASN A 163 4.42 -11.97 -15.54
N ILE A 164 4.93 -12.05 -16.76
CA ILE A 164 6.32 -11.80 -17.14
C ILE A 164 6.40 -10.55 -18.02
N ALA A 165 7.19 -9.58 -17.60
CA ALA A 165 7.59 -8.44 -18.43
C ALA A 165 9.00 -8.69 -18.99
N LEU A 166 9.10 -9.01 -20.28
CA LEU A 166 10.37 -9.00 -20.99
C LEU A 166 10.62 -7.58 -21.50
N ILE A 167 11.70 -6.94 -21.08
CA ILE A 167 12.03 -5.55 -21.46
C ILE A 167 13.31 -5.57 -22.27
N ILE A 168 13.25 -5.11 -23.53
CA ILE A 168 14.39 -5.09 -24.45
C ILE A 168 14.84 -3.64 -24.64
N LEU A 169 16.10 -3.35 -24.32
CA LEU A 169 16.74 -2.07 -24.62
C LEU A 169 17.72 -2.32 -25.77
N SER A 170 17.63 -1.52 -26.84
CA SER A 170 18.50 -1.63 -28.02
C SER A 170 18.33 -0.43 -28.95
N ASP A 171 19.31 -0.16 -29.82
CA ASP A 171 19.11 0.71 -30.98
C ASP A 171 18.41 0.00 -32.16
N GLY A 172 18.23 -1.31 -32.06
CA GLY A 172 17.57 -2.18 -33.01
C GLY A 172 18.41 -2.55 -34.23
N ASN A 173 19.73 -2.29 -34.20
CA ASN A 173 20.65 -2.88 -35.16
C ASN A 173 20.70 -4.41 -34.95
N ILE A 174 20.77 -5.15 -36.06
CA ILE A 174 20.87 -6.60 -36.06
C ILE A 174 21.91 -7.05 -37.08
N ASP A 175 22.63 -8.12 -36.76
CA ASP A 175 23.52 -8.76 -37.73
C ASP A 175 22.72 -9.57 -38.77
N ASP A 176 23.31 -9.74 -39.96
CA ASP A 176 22.77 -10.57 -41.03
C ASP A 176 22.46 -12.00 -40.53
N GLY A 177 21.23 -12.46 -40.77
CA GLY A 177 20.75 -13.78 -40.35
C GLY A 177 20.10 -13.83 -38.96
N SER A 178 20.15 -12.75 -38.18
CA SER A 178 19.35 -12.62 -36.95
C SER A 178 17.85 -12.55 -37.28
N GLN A 179 17.02 -13.36 -36.62
CA GLN A 179 15.57 -13.44 -36.79
C GLN A 179 14.80 -13.18 -35.47
N PRO A 180 14.91 -11.98 -34.87
CA PRO A 180 14.38 -11.72 -33.54
C PRO A 180 12.84 -11.83 -33.47
N LEU A 181 12.13 -11.53 -34.57
CA LEU A 181 10.67 -11.73 -34.64
C LEU A 181 10.29 -13.20 -34.43
N ILE A 182 11.03 -14.15 -35.01
CA ILE A 182 10.77 -15.58 -34.86
C ILE A 182 11.12 -16.03 -33.43
N ALA A 183 12.26 -15.59 -32.90
CA ALA A 183 12.65 -15.91 -31.53
C ALA A 183 11.61 -15.40 -30.50
N THR A 184 11.08 -14.19 -30.68
CA THR A 184 10.03 -13.64 -29.80
C THR A 184 8.71 -14.38 -29.96
N GLN A 185 8.36 -14.78 -31.19
CA GLN A 185 7.17 -15.60 -31.43
C GLN A 185 7.25 -16.95 -30.70
N SER A 186 8.39 -17.64 -30.76
CA SER A 186 8.61 -18.88 -30.00
C SER A 186 8.53 -18.66 -28.48
N LEU A 187 9.03 -17.54 -27.99
CA LEU A 187 8.92 -17.18 -26.56
C LEU A 187 7.45 -16.94 -26.16
N LYS A 188 6.67 -16.25 -27.01
CA LYS A 188 5.22 -16.05 -26.80
C LYS A 188 4.47 -17.38 -26.83
N GLU A 189 4.83 -18.30 -27.70
CA GLU A 189 4.24 -19.65 -27.74
C GLU A 189 4.53 -20.44 -26.45
N GLN A 190 5.73 -20.31 -25.90
CA GLN A 190 6.12 -20.98 -24.66
C GLN A 190 5.42 -20.44 -23.41
N PHE A 191 5.33 -19.11 -23.28
CA PHE A 191 4.82 -18.46 -22.05
C PHE A 191 3.35 -18.00 -22.17
N GLY A 192 2.78 -18.01 -23.37
CA GLY A 192 1.39 -17.66 -23.63
C GLY A 192 1.05 -16.24 -23.18
N ASP A 193 -0.13 -16.08 -22.57
CA ASP A 193 -0.63 -14.78 -22.10
C ASP A 193 0.11 -14.21 -20.91
N LYS A 194 0.99 -15.00 -20.28
CA LYS A 194 1.83 -14.50 -19.18
C LYS A 194 2.91 -13.55 -19.68
N LEU A 195 3.34 -13.65 -20.94
CA LEU A 195 4.44 -12.84 -21.47
C LEU A 195 3.94 -11.54 -22.11
N CYS A 196 4.41 -10.41 -21.60
CA CYS A 196 4.36 -9.12 -22.25
C CYS A 196 5.77 -8.65 -22.63
N VAL A 197 5.93 -8.18 -23.87
CA VAL A 197 7.22 -7.70 -24.40
C VAL A 197 7.18 -6.19 -24.52
N TYR A 198 8.06 -5.53 -23.79
CA TYR A 198 8.23 -4.09 -23.80
C TYR A 198 9.57 -3.76 -24.44
N THR A 199 9.64 -2.70 -25.24
CA THR A 199 10.89 -2.29 -25.88
C THR A 199 11.18 -0.81 -25.66
N VAL A 200 12.44 -0.48 -25.41
CA VAL A 200 12.91 0.90 -25.31
C VAL A 200 13.97 1.09 -26.39
N TRP A 201 13.64 1.91 -27.37
CA TRP A 201 14.56 2.24 -28.46
C TRP A 201 15.58 3.29 -28.00
N VAL A 202 16.86 2.94 -28.07
CA VAL A 202 18.00 3.79 -27.71
C VAL A 202 18.89 4.01 -28.93
N GLY A 203 18.28 4.52 -30.01
CA GLY A 203 18.96 4.79 -31.29
C GLY A 203 19.04 6.28 -31.64
N ASN A 204 19.70 6.56 -32.75
CA ASN A 204 19.74 7.87 -33.42
C ASN A 204 18.93 7.80 -34.73
N GLU A 205 18.86 8.91 -35.47
CA GLU A 205 18.12 9.00 -36.75
C GLU A 205 18.51 7.88 -37.74
N ASP A 206 19.82 7.58 -37.84
CA ASP A 206 20.36 6.51 -38.70
C ASP A 206 19.88 5.10 -38.30
N ASP A 207 19.38 4.92 -37.07
CA ASP A 207 18.90 3.64 -36.54
C ASP A 207 17.36 3.51 -36.58
N SER A 208 16.67 4.38 -37.31
CA SER A 208 15.19 4.44 -37.35
C SER A 208 14.51 3.12 -37.76
N GLN A 209 15.16 2.28 -38.56
CA GLN A 209 14.66 0.93 -38.88
C GLN A 209 14.65 0.01 -37.66
N GLY A 210 15.62 0.18 -36.75
CA GLY A 210 15.68 -0.54 -35.48
C GLY A 210 14.50 -0.21 -34.57
N GLN A 211 14.03 1.05 -34.57
CA GLN A 211 12.82 1.43 -33.84
C GLN A 211 11.58 0.68 -34.35
N ILE A 212 11.44 0.53 -35.67
CA ILE A 212 10.34 -0.21 -36.29
C ILE A 212 10.40 -1.69 -35.88
N LEU A 213 11.61 -2.28 -35.87
CA LEU A 213 11.81 -3.65 -35.41
C LEU A 213 11.38 -3.83 -33.95
N LEU A 214 11.83 -2.97 -33.05
CA LEU A 214 11.48 -3.04 -31.63
C LEU A 214 9.98 -2.90 -31.37
N ARG A 215 9.27 -2.10 -32.17
CA ARG A 215 7.80 -2.03 -32.14
C ARG A 215 7.17 -3.36 -32.55
N LYS A 216 7.62 -3.96 -33.66
CA LYS A 216 7.12 -5.28 -34.08
C LYS A 216 7.35 -6.35 -33.01
N LEU A 217 8.46 -6.32 -32.28
CA LEU A 217 8.72 -7.25 -31.18
C LEU A 217 7.73 -7.10 -30.02
N SER A 218 7.44 -5.86 -29.60
CA SER A 218 6.44 -5.64 -28.54
C SER A 218 5.04 -6.07 -28.97
N ASP A 219 4.68 -5.84 -30.23
CA ASP A 219 3.35 -6.14 -30.77
C ASP A 219 3.05 -7.65 -30.75
N ILE A 220 4.05 -8.52 -30.89
CA ILE A 220 3.90 -10.00 -30.86
C ILE A 220 3.23 -10.46 -29.56
N SER A 221 3.49 -9.80 -28.43
CA SER A 221 2.98 -10.26 -27.14
C SER A 221 1.50 -9.93 -26.93
N GLY A 222 0.96 -8.94 -27.66
CA GLY A 222 -0.42 -8.44 -27.56
C GLY A 222 -0.74 -7.62 -26.32
N CYS A 223 0.24 -7.33 -25.46
CA CYS A 223 0.03 -6.63 -24.17
C CYS A 223 1.14 -5.68 -23.74
N GLY A 224 2.29 -5.72 -24.41
CA GLY A 224 3.38 -4.77 -24.20
C GLY A 224 3.31 -3.58 -25.15
N PHE A 225 4.33 -2.72 -25.11
CA PHE A 225 4.43 -1.54 -25.96
C PHE A 225 5.89 -1.20 -26.23
N SER A 226 6.11 -0.40 -27.27
CA SER A 226 7.42 0.16 -27.60
C SER A 226 7.45 1.65 -27.25
N THR A 227 8.56 2.09 -26.68
CA THR A 227 8.85 3.49 -26.36
C THR A 227 10.27 3.87 -26.77
N THR A 228 10.67 5.11 -26.56
CA THR A 228 12.02 5.62 -26.83
C THR A 228 12.72 5.98 -25.52
N ALA A 229 14.05 6.07 -25.55
CA ALA A 229 14.83 6.63 -24.45
C ALA A 229 14.26 8.01 -24.02
N GLU A 230 14.00 8.91 -24.97
CA GLU A 230 13.45 10.26 -24.68
C GLU A 230 12.14 10.19 -23.89
N ASN A 231 11.24 9.28 -24.25
CA ASN A 231 9.93 9.08 -23.62
C ASN A 231 9.99 8.28 -22.31
N VAL A 232 11.18 8.01 -21.78
CA VAL A 232 11.39 7.50 -20.41
C VAL A 232 12.42 8.32 -19.65
N ALA A 233 12.85 9.46 -20.18
CA ALA A 233 13.95 10.22 -19.63
C ALA A 233 13.57 11.01 -18.37
N SER A 234 12.39 11.65 -18.35
CA SER A 234 11.97 12.48 -17.22
C SER A 234 11.45 11.66 -16.04
N ASN A 235 11.38 12.27 -14.85
CA ASN A 235 10.81 11.63 -13.66
C ASN A 235 9.37 11.14 -13.91
N ASN A 236 8.54 11.95 -14.57
CA ASN A 236 7.14 11.61 -14.84
C ASN A 236 7.01 10.50 -15.90
N ASP A 237 7.85 10.55 -16.93
CA ASP A 237 7.83 9.55 -18.00
C ASP A 237 8.31 8.19 -17.50
N MET A 238 9.38 8.16 -16.69
CA MET A 238 9.86 6.93 -16.07
C MET A 238 8.85 6.36 -15.08
N THR A 239 8.22 7.20 -14.25
CA THR A 239 7.12 6.76 -13.37
C THR A 239 5.97 6.17 -14.18
N SER A 240 5.60 6.79 -15.29
CA SER A 240 4.55 6.29 -16.18
C SER A 240 4.95 4.96 -16.83
N PHE A 241 6.19 4.83 -17.28
CA PHE A 241 6.73 3.59 -17.84
C PHE A 241 6.66 2.45 -16.81
N VAL A 242 7.17 2.67 -15.59
CA VAL A 242 7.11 1.70 -14.50
C VAL A 242 5.66 1.34 -14.16
N GLN A 243 4.76 2.33 -14.08
CA GLN A 243 3.35 2.06 -13.82
C GLN A 243 2.74 1.14 -14.89
N HIS A 244 2.95 1.40 -16.18
CA HIS A 244 2.36 0.58 -17.26
C HIS A 244 2.97 -0.82 -17.36
N VAL A 245 4.26 -0.96 -17.03
CA VAL A 245 4.96 -2.25 -17.05
C VAL A 245 4.56 -3.11 -15.84
N PHE A 246 4.50 -2.53 -14.64
CA PHE A 246 4.41 -3.31 -13.39
C PHE A 246 3.04 -3.30 -12.72
N LEU A 247 2.21 -2.30 -13.01
CA LEU A 247 0.95 -2.05 -12.31
C LEU A 247 -0.23 -1.98 -13.28
N GLN A 248 -1.42 -1.97 -12.71
CA GLN A 248 -2.67 -1.68 -13.41
C GLN A 248 -3.64 -0.97 -12.45
N PRO A 249 -4.67 -0.28 -12.96
CA PRO A 249 -5.72 0.29 -12.11
C PRO A 249 -6.33 -0.78 -11.20
N GLY A 250 -6.36 -0.49 -9.90
CA GLY A 250 -7.06 -1.28 -8.91
C GLY A 250 -8.44 -0.72 -8.60
N ALA A 251 -9.18 -1.42 -7.74
CA ALA A 251 -10.32 -0.83 -7.06
C ALA A 251 -9.78 -0.26 -5.73
N PRO A 252 -9.85 1.06 -5.50
CA PRO A 252 -9.48 1.64 -4.22
C PRO A 252 -10.19 0.86 -3.12
N ARG A 253 -9.45 0.41 -2.10
CA ARG A 253 -10.13 -0.17 -0.93
C ARG A 253 -10.95 0.96 -0.33
N VAL A 254 -12.28 0.82 -0.35
CA VAL A 254 -13.14 1.67 0.46
C VAL A 254 -12.82 1.32 1.90
N VAL A 255 -11.89 2.06 2.50
CA VAL A 255 -11.65 2.01 3.93
C VAL A 255 -12.85 2.70 4.55
N ASP A 256 -13.81 1.90 4.96
CA ASP A 256 -14.92 2.34 5.79
C ASP A 256 -14.31 2.95 7.07
N GLY A 257 -14.31 4.28 7.14
CA GLY A 257 -13.69 5.05 8.22
C GLY A 257 -14.46 4.92 9.53
N ASP A 258 -14.02 5.65 10.55
CA ASP A 258 -14.69 5.80 11.85
C ASP A 258 -14.54 7.28 12.24
N ASP A 259 -15.48 8.10 11.78
CA ASP A 259 -15.39 9.57 11.80
C ASP A 259 -15.46 10.14 13.22
N ASP A 260 -16.25 9.51 14.11
CA ASP A 260 -16.38 9.94 15.50
C ASP A 260 -15.49 9.16 16.48
N GLN A 261 -14.77 8.16 15.96
CA GLN A 261 -13.81 7.32 16.65
C GLN A 261 -14.45 6.53 17.81
N ASP A 262 -15.74 6.22 17.74
CA ASP A 262 -16.42 5.48 18.80
C ASP A 262 -16.16 3.95 18.74
N GLY A 263 -15.44 3.50 17.70
CA GLY A 263 -15.08 2.11 17.46
C GLY A 263 -16.03 1.39 16.49
N VAL A 264 -17.02 2.07 15.90
CA VAL A 264 -17.93 1.54 14.90
C VAL A 264 -17.72 2.26 13.57
N LEU A 265 -17.48 1.49 12.51
CA LEU A 265 -17.20 2.06 11.20
C LEU A 265 -18.42 2.80 10.63
N ASN A 266 -18.18 3.86 9.85
CA ASN A 266 -19.19 4.76 9.27
C ASN A 266 -20.33 4.02 8.55
N SER A 267 -20.06 2.91 7.83
CA SER A 267 -21.10 2.14 7.14
C SER A 267 -22.05 1.37 8.07
N LYS A 268 -21.63 1.15 9.32
CA LYS A 268 -22.36 0.43 10.37
C LYS A 268 -22.87 1.36 11.48
N ASP A 269 -22.34 2.57 11.53
CA ASP A 269 -22.67 3.56 12.53
C ASP A 269 -23.97 4.31 12.18
N ARG A 270 -24.92 4.27 13.12
CA ARG A 270 -26.21 4.97 13.02
C ARG A 270 -26.22 6.25 13.86
N CYS A 271 -25.14 6.50 14.60
CA CYS A 271 -24.94 7.58 15.53
C CYS A 271 -23.55 8.23 15.32
N PRO A 272 -23.29 8.84 14.12
CA PRO A 272 -21.97 9.28 13.62
C PRO A 272 -21.31 10.47 14.33
N ARG A 273 -21.66 10.70 15.58
CA ARG A 273 -21.11 11.74 16.47
C ARG A 273 -21.14 11.29 17.94
N THR A 274 -21.08 9.99 18.19
CA THR A 274 -20.97 9.48 19.55
C THR A 274 -19.59 9.82 20.10
N PRO A 275 -19.50 10.34 21.34
CA PRO A 275 -18.20 10.65 21.89
C PRO A 275 -17.31 9.40 21.97
N ARG A 276 -16.07 9.48 21.50
CA ARG A 276 -15.05 8.42 21.54
C ARG A 276 -14.93 7.62 22.86
N THR A 277 -15.26 8.23 24.01
CA THR A 277 -15.20 7.56 25.33
C THR A 277 -16.52 6.91 25.77
N ALA A 278 -17.57 7.03 24.98
CA ALA A 278 -18.87 6.47 25.25
C ALA A 278 -18.86 4.96 25.01
N THR A 279 -19.49 4.19 25.89
CA THR A 279 -19.78 2.79 25.58
C THR A 279 -20.94 2.73 24.59
N VAL A 280 -20.69 2.18 23.40
CA VAL A 280 -21.66 2.12 22.29
C VAL A 280 -22.17 0.71 22.06
N ASP A 281 -23.33 0.58 21.42
CA ASP A 281 -23.80 -0.70 20.89
C ASP A 281 -23.25 -0.96 19.47
N ILE A 282 -23.68 -2.06 18.84
CA ILE A 282 -23.20 -2.46 17.50
C ILE A 282 -23.51 -1.45 16.38
N HIS A 283 -24.24 -0.39 16.69
CA HIS A 283 -24.63 0.68 15.77
C HIS A 283 -24.00 2.03 16.11
N GLY A 284 -22.96 2.06 16.96
CA GLY A 284 -22.27 3.30 17.35
C GLY A 284 -23.11 4.17 18.29
N CYS A 285 -24.24 3.69 18.78
CA CYS A 285 -25.14 4.52 19.60
C CYS A 285 -24.80 4.40 21.09
N TRP A 286 -24.60 5.53 21.77
CA TRP A 286 -24.33 5.56 23.22
C TRP A 286 -25.41 4.80 24.00
N ALA A 287 -24.99 3.75 24.71
CA ALA A 287 -25.88 2.80 25.35
C ALA A 287 -25.63 2.69 26.86
N VAL A 288 -26.12 3.66 27.63
CA VAL A 288 -26.33 3.45 29.08
C VAL A 288 -27.71 2.82 29.27
N LYS A 289 -27.79 1.51 28.97
CA LYS A 289 -29.00 0.70 29.13
C LYS A 289 -28.92 -0.07 30.45
N GLY A 290 -30.03 -0.09 31.20
CA GLY A 290 -30.24 -1.13 32.20
C GLY A 290 -29.75 -0.84 33.62
N ILE A 291 -29.85 0.41 34.10
CA ILE A 291 -29.82 0.63 35.56
C ILE A 291 -31.14 0.09 36.11
N ARG A 292 -31.12 -1.15 36.62
CA ARG A 292 -32.34 -1.83 37.09
C ARG A 292 -32.61 -1.56 38.57
N PHE A 293 -33.88 -1.62 38.93
CA PHE A 293 -34.34 -1.37 40.28
C PHE A 293 -35.12 -2.56 40.83
N ASP A 294 -35.00 -2.77 42.14
CA ASP A 294 -35.88 -3.70 42.84
C ASP A 294 -37.33 -3.22 42.78
N ILE A 295 -38.24 -4.16 43.06
CA ILE A 295 -39.65 -3.87 43.18
C ILE A 295 -39.83 -2.73 44.17
N ASP A 296 -40.58 -1.72 43.73
CA ASP A 296 -40.93 -0.53 44.51
C ASP A 296 -39.79 0.37 45.02
N LYS A 297 -38.55 0.15 44.58
CA LYS A 297 -37.39 0.97 44.99
C LYS A 297 -36.95 1.97 43.90
N ALA A 298 -36.33 3.05 44.36
CA ALA A 298 -35.63 4.05 43.54
C ALA A 298 -34.15 4.23 43.93
N THR A 299 -33.60 3.34 44.76
CA THR A 299 -32.20 3.35 45.17
C THR A 299 -31.32 2.75 44.08
N ILE A 300 -30.27 3.47 43.69
CA ILE A 300 -29.25 2.98 42.73
C ILE A 300 -28.39 1.93 43.45
N LYS A 301 -28.28 0.73 42.88
CA LYS A 301 -27.45 -0.33 43.45
C LYS A 301 -25.95 -0.09 43.16
N PRO A 302 -25.04 -0.44 44.09
CA PRO A 302 -23.59 -0.30 43.88
C PRO A 302 -23.05 -0.93 42.59
N GLN A 303 -23.65 -2.03 42.14
CA GLN A 303 -23.28 -2.72 40.89
C GLN A 303 -23.42 -1.85 39.63
N TYR A 304 -24.21 -0.76 39.68
CA TYR A 304 -24.40 0.16 38.55
C TYR A 304 -23.47 1.38 38.60
N LEU A 305 -22.65 1.53 39.65
CA LEU A 305 -21.72 2.66 39.75
C LEU A 305 -20.69 2.67 38.61
N PRO A 306 -20.06 1.55 38.20
CA PRO A 306 -19.12 1.57 37.07
C PRO A 306 -19.77 2.02 35.75
N LEU A 307 -21.03 1.62 35.52
CA LEU A 307 -21.80 2.07 34.35
C LEU A 307 -22.06 3.58 34.40
N LEU A 308 -22.36 4.11 35.59
CA LEU A 308 -22.55 5.53 35.81
C LEU A 308 -21.23 6.31 35.73
N ASP A 309 -20.10 5.72 36.08
CA ASP A 309 -18.77 6.34 35.95
C ASP A 309 -18.40 6.60 34.49
N ASN A 310 -18.73 5.68 33.57
CA ASN A 310 -18.61 5.94 32.12
C ASN A 310 -19.47 7.13 31.70
N ALA A 311 -20.74 7.17 32.14
CA ALA A 311 -21.64 8.28 31.83
C ALA A 311 -21.12 9.63 32.38
N ILE A 312 -20.54 9.63 33.58
CA ILE A 312 -19.91 10.80 34.19
C ILE A 312 -18.73 11.28 33.34
N SER A 313 -17.88 10.36 32.87
CA SER A 313 -16.75 10.68 31.98
C SER A 313 -17.21 11.33 30.68
N VAL A 314 -18.19 10.72 29.99
CA VAL A 314 -18.77 11.24 28.75
C VAL A 314 -19.37 12.63 28.96
N LEU A 315 -20.18 12.81 30.02
CA LEU A 315 -20.79 14.10 30.35
C LEU A 315 -19.75 15.17 30.67
N LYS A 316 -18.64 14.82 31.34
CA LYS A 316 -17.55 15.78 31.62
C LYS A 316 -16.84 16.22 30.34
N ASN A 317 -16.49 15.27 29.48
CA ASN A 317 -15.72 15.50 28.25
C ASN A 317 -16.52 16.17 27.13
N ASN A 318 -17.86 16.20 27.22
CA ASN A 318 -18.71 16.77 26.18
C ASN A 318 -19.72 17.77 26.79
N PRO A 319 -19.31 19.02 27.05
CA PRO A 319 -20.15 20.01 27.75
C PRO A 319 -21.42 20.45 27.02
N SER A 320 -21.49 20.26 25.70
CA SER A 320 -22.66 20.59 24.89
C SER A 320 -23.76 19.51 24.90
N LEU A 321 -23.50 18.32 25.46
CA LEU A 321 -24.49 17.24 25.48
C LEU A 321 -25.71 17.63 26.32
N GLN A 322 -26.90 17.41 25.76
CA GLN A 322 -28.16 17.42 26.49
C GLN A 322 -28.68 16.00 26.59
N VAL A 323 -28.98 15.53 27.79
CA VAL A 323 -29.35 14.13 28.06
C VAL A 323 -30.64 14.07 28.87
N GLU A 324 -31.57 13.22 28.42
CA GLU A 324 -32.77 12.84 29.16
C GLU A 324 -32.53 11.51 29.87
N VAL A 325 -32.70 11.53 31.18
CA VAL A 325 -32.72 10.35 32.05
C VAL A 325 -34.14 9.79 32.08
N GLN A 326 -34.34 8.62 31.49
CA GLN A 326 -35.66 8.03 31.27
C GLN A 326 -35.92 6.90 32.26
N GLY A 327 -36.96 7.02 33.08
CA GLY A 327 -37.37 5.99 34.03
C GLY A 327 -38.54 5.15 33.53
N HIS A 328 -38.51 3.85 33.80
CA HIS A 328 -39.53 2.89 33.40
C HIS A 328 -39.88 1.91 34.54
N THR A 329 -41.09 1.36 34.49
CA THR A 329 -41.58 0.32 35.41
C THR A 329 -42.06 -0.90 34.63
N ASP A 330 -42.32 -1.99 35.35
CA ASP A 330 -43.17 -3.06 34.86
C ASP A 330 -44.67 -2.68 34.99
N ASN A 331 -45.56 -3.61 34.67
CA ASN A 331 -47.01 -3.42 34.71
C ASN A 331 -47.66 -3.75 36.07
N THR A 332 -46.89 -3.98 37.13
CA THR A 332 -47.43 -4.32 38.44
C THR A 332 -47.89 -3.06 39.16
N GLY A 333 -49.14 -3.03 39.64
CA GLY A 333 -49.72 -1.87 40.31
C GLY A 333 -50.39 -0.86 39.36
N SER A 334 -50.91 0.25 39.90
CA SER A 334 -51.68 1.22 39.11
C SER A 334 -50.78 2.07 38.20
N ALA A 335 -51.32 2.50 37.05
CA ALA A 335 -50.58 3.35 36.11
C ALA A 335 -50.10 4.66 36.75
N ALA A 336 -50.95 5.31 37.56
CA ALA A 336 -50.59 6.54 38.28
C ALA A 336 -49.46 6.32 39.29
N TYR A 337 -49.44 5.15 39.95
CA TYR A 337 -48.35 4.77 40.85
C TYR A 337 -47.03 4.59 40.09
N ASN A 338 -47.08 3.80 39.02
CA ASN A 338 -45.92 3.49 38.18
C ASN A 338 -45.33 4.73 37.50
N GLN A 339 -46.17 5.70 37.11
CA GLN A 339 -45.72 6.99 36.61
C GLN A 339 -44.85 7.70 37.66
N LYS A 340 -45.36 7.91 38.88
CA LYS A 340 -44.62 8.54 39.98
C LYS A 340 -43.34 7.77 40.34
N LEU A 341 -43.39 6.43 40.36
CA LEU A 341 -42.22 5.60 40.66
C LEU A 341 -41.12 5.75 39.59
N SER A 342 -41.50 5.77 38.30
CA SER A 342 -40.56 5.97 37.21
C SER A 342 -39.87 7.34 37.25
N GLU A 343 -40.61 8.40 37.62
CA GLU A 343 -40.08 9.75 37.81
C GLU A 343 -39.06 9.80 38.95
N ARG A 344 -39.36 9.16 40.10
CA ARG A 344 -38.42 9.05 41.22
C ARG A 344 -37.12 8.35 40.83
N ARG A 345 -37.20 7.27 40.05
CA ARG A 345 -36.02 6.53 39.56
C ARG A 345 -35.17 7.38 38.61
N ALA A 346 -35.82 8.02 37.63
CA ALA A 346 -35.14 8.93 36.71
C ALA A 346 -34.45 10.08 37.45
N LYS A 347 -35.14 10.67 38.43
CA LYS A 347 -34.61 11.74 39.28
C LYS A 347 -33.41 11.26 40.10
N ALA A 348 -33.49 10.08 40.71
CA ALA A 348 -32.37 9.53 41.49
C ALA A 348 -31.09 9.39 40.67
N VAL A 349 -31.19 8.84 39.45
CA VAL A 349 -30.04 8.71 38.53
C VAL A 349 -29.54 10.08 38.07
N ARG A 350 -30.45 10.99 37.71
CA ARG A 350 -30.10 12.36 37.31
C ARG A 350 -29.36 13.10 38.43
N ASP A 351 -29.87 13.07 39.65
CA ASP A 351 -29.25 13.74 40.79
C ASP A 351 -27.89 13.14 41.13
N TYR A 352 -27.74 11.82 41.02
CA TYR A 352 -26.45 11.16 41.15
C TYR A 352 -25.44 11.69 40.12
N LEU A 353 -25.81 11.74 38.84
CA LEU A 353 -24.95 12.25 37.77
C LEU A 353 -24.61 13.74 37.98
N VAL A 354 -25.58 14.56 38.37
CA VAL A 354 -25.36 15.99 38.68
C VAL A 354 -24.39 16.15 39.85
N SER A 355 -24.50 15.33 40.91
CA SER A 355 -23.58 15.39 42.05
C SER A 355 -22.11 15.11 41.69
N LYS A 356 -21.87 14.38 40.59
CA LYS A 356 -20.53 13.99 40.12
C LYS A 356 -20.00 14.86 38.98
N THR A 357 -20.89 15.53 38.25
CA THR A 357 -20.55 16.31 37.04
C THR A 357 -20.72 17.81 37.22
N GLY A 358 -21.59 18.26 38.12
CA GLY A 358 -22.01 19.66 38.27
C GLY A 358 -22.95 20.16 37.15
N LYS A 359 -23.33 19.31 36.19
CA LYS A 359 -24.05 19.72 34.96
C LYS A 359 -25.56 19.58 35.09
N ALA A 360 -26.17 20.35 35.99
CA ALA A 360 -27.61 20.31 36.22
C ALA A 360 -28.44 20.67 34.97
N GLU A 361 -27.95 21.60 34.15
CA GLU A 361 -28.63 22.12 32.95
C GLU A 361 -28.53 21.19 31.74
N ALA A 362 -27.56 20.27 31.73
CA ALA A 362 -27.37 19.27 30.68
C ALA A 362 -28.23 18.01 30.87
N LEU A 363 -28.90 17.88 32.03
CA LEU A 363 -29.56 16.65 32.47
C LEU A 363 -31.02 16.90 32.86
N THR A 364 -31.93 16.39 32.03
CA THR A 364 -33.37 16.35 32.31
C THR A 364 -33.77 14.95 32.77
N SER A 365 -34.80 14.81 33.61
CA SER A 365 -35.29 13.50 34.05
C SER A 365 -36.78 13.37 33.73
N ARG A 366 -37.18 12.23 33.15
CA ARG A 366 -38.58 11.96 32.79
C ARG A 366 -38.98 10.53 33.12
N GLY A 367 -40.11 10.36 33.78
CA GLY A 367 -40.73 9.05 33.99
C GLY A 367 -41.71 8.72 32.87
N TYR A 368 -41.70 7.47 32.43
CA TYR A 368 -42.60 6.94 31.40
C TYR A 368 -43.54 5.84 31.93
N GLY A 369 -43.49 5.56 33.23
CA GLY A 369 -44.24 4.47 33.86
C GLY A 369 -44.07 3.16 33.11
N LEU A 370 -45.20 2.48 32.88
CA LEU A 370 -45.29 1.18 32.21
C LEU A 370 -45.49 1.28 30.68
N THR A 371 -45.45 2.49 30.10
CA THR A 371 -45.88 2.73 28.71
C THR A 371 -44.86 2.35 27.64
N ARG A 372 -43.61 2.07 28.04
CA ARG A 372 -42.49 1.74 27.13
C ARG A 372 -41.72 0.49 27.60
N PRO A 373 -42.36 -0.69 27.61
CA PRO A 373 -41.69 -1.94 27.94
C PRO A 373 -40.66 -2.29 26.85
N ILE A 374 -39.56 -2.93 27.26
CA ILE A 374 -38.55 -3.50 26.36
C ILE A 374 -38.56 -5.03 26.38
N ASP A 375 -39.35 -5.61 27.27
CA ASP A 375 -39.50 -7.06 27.44
C ASP A 375 -40.93 -7.37 27.88
N THR A 376 -41.29 -8.65 27.86
CA THR A 376 -42.59 -9.14 28.31
C THR A 376 -42.83 -8.82 29.79
N ASN A 377 -44.07 -8.46 30.14
CA ASN A 377 -44.46 -8.34 31.54
C ASN A 377 -45.00 -9.64 32.14
N SER A 378 -45.11 -10.70 31.33
CA SER A 378 -45.67 -11.99 31.74
C SER A 378 -44.73 -12.76 32.67
N THR A 379 -43.42 -12.55 32.59
CA THR A 379 -42.40 -13.26 33.40
C THR A 379 -41.76 -12.34 34.43
N SER A 380 -41.23 -12.91 35.52
CA SER A 380 -40.47 -12.17 36.52
C SER A 380 -39.23 -11.49 35.92
N GLU A 381 -38.53 -12.19 35.03
CA GLU A 381 -37.34 -11.70 34.34
C GLU A 381 -37.67 -10.52 33.42
N GLY A 382 -38.71 -10.63 32.60
CA GLY A 382 -39.10 -9.54 31.70
C GLY A 382 -39.61 -8.32 32.48
N ARG A 383 -40.33 -8.51 33.58
CA ARG A 383 -40.65 -7.41 34.52
C ARG A 383 -39.39 -6.76 35.08
N TYR A 384 -38.38 -7.55 35.45
CA TYR A 384 -37.10 -7.01 35.92
C TYR A 384 -36.39 -6.18 34.85
N ASN A 385 -36.40 -6.63 33.60
CA ASN A 385 -35.84 -5.87 32.47
C ASN A 385 -36.60 -4.56 32.22
N ASN A 386 -37.92 -4.54 32.42
CA ASN A 386 -38.74 -3.33 32.28
C ASN A 386 -38.51 -2.30 33.41
N ARG A 387 -38.17 -2.73 34.63
CA ARG A 387 -37.83 -1.85 35.77
C ARG A 387 -36.43 -1.24 35.60
N ARG A 388 -36.30 -0.24 34.73
CA ARG A 388 -35.00 0.33 34.33
C ARG A 388 -34.98 1.86 34.30
N VAL A 389 -33.76 2.39 34.33
CA VAL A 389 -33.43 3.73 33.83
C VAL A 389 -32.45 3.61 32.67
N GLN A 390 -32.61 4.49 31.68
CA GLN A 390 -31.72 4.63 30.53
C GLN A 390 -31.43 6.12 30.25
N LEU A 391 -30.33 6.42 29.56
CA LEU A 391 -29.98 7.77 29.13
C LEU A 391 -30.26 7.92 27.62
N LYS A 392 -30.81 9.06 27.22
CA LYS A 392 -31.05 9.41 25.81
C LYS A 392 -30.49 10.81 25.51
N ILE A 393 -29.66 10.94 24.47
CA ILE A 393 -29.20 12.24 23.98
C ILE A 393 -30.38 12.99 23.32
N LEU A 394 -30.58 14.27 23.66
CA LEU A 394 -31.67 15.11 23.20
C LEU A 394 -31.28 16.02 22.03
N ASN A 395 -30.10 16.63 22.07
CA ASN A 395 -29.63 17.54 21.04
C ASN A 395 -28.59 16.84 20.15
N GLY A 396 -29.03 15.87 19.34
CA GLY A 396 -28.24 15.37 18.20
C GLY A 396 -27.99 16.41 17.08
N ARG A 397 -28.03 17.70 17.39
CA ARG A 397 -27.55 18.79 16.52
C ARG A 397 -26.22 19.23 17.10
N TYR A 398 -25.14 18.84 16.42
CA TYR A 398 -23.80 19.26 16.76
C TYR A 398 -23.22 19.95 15.54
N ASN A 399 -22.82 21.21 15.70
CA ASN A 399 -22.08 21.98 14.70
C ASN A 399 -20.83 21.22 14.25
#